data_AF-A0A662HW62-F1
#
_entry.id   AF-A0A662HW62-F1
#
_cell.length_a   1.000
_cell.length_b   1.000
_cell.length_c   1.000
_cell.angle_alpha   90.00
_cell.angle_beta   90.00
_cell.angle_gamma   90.00
#
_symmetry.space_group_name_H-M   'P 1'
#
loop_
_entity.id
_entity.type
_entity.pdbx_description
1 polymer ?
#
loop_
_entity_poly.entity_id
_entity_poly.type
_entity_poly.pdbx_seq_one_letter_code
_entity_poly.pdbx_strand_id
1 'polypeptide(L)'
;MEMDLPLVMVWLCSLDLGKLLNLKRAVEKILTSGLAEAALLYDSSGKPHMKPESVESQRSGVLRLMSREDMRLFLEEYRKRCRFARLKLRGFKVTLPEIEIKKTLNVDVYLMLHRTGFAVLSFWLYLDRIPSLEKLIKLENPFRPIYVRGLWSGLIEHLKINRVIKEENREVEALGKGFFVLTIEKIRNIYWSFIFSKLQNGQSPRSLEAKVRYPFLGIYRVVALIGIEGLLEHYVKEHEKVLHGIISMEDFWDSVRKPWIEESLSVNLAWREGWGVYIGSAGALMIITKEAMELIRDLLRAKLEHEIPHIVLGWSERGPFAATLDRKKVSEKLVERVWKDQQISIILDLFVVVELLCLQSIMLRAYEYILSEKMPKSIRRLAQVKRELLEVIEEVLNVRVWQPRTAAVWVEHGKKVIGIDVLYSSVKEKLSILESRLRTLYDHALNTLMLALTLFLGIPQVIELLLRFGISSVVWLSLVVVIFVMMVIAIAYYAKIL
;
A
#
# COMPACT_ATOMS: atom_id res chain seq x y z
N MET A 1 11.79 -32.01 -13.82
CA MET A 1 11.69 -30.83 -14.71
C MET A 1 11.75 -29.63 -13.80
N GLU A 2 12.87 -28.90 -13.83
CA GLU A 2 13.23 -27.87 -12.84
C GLU A 2 12.11 -26.82 -12.71
N MET A 3 11.63 -26.64 -11.49
CA MET A 3 10.55 -25.73 -11.10
C MET A 3 11.11 -24.46 -10.46
N ASP A 4 12.26 -23.98 -10.94
CA ASP A 4 12.84 -22.76 -10.42
C ASP A 4 12.05 -21.54 -10.91
N LEU A 5 11.94 -20.56 -10.02
CA LEU A 5 11.43 -19.22 -10.32
C LEU A 5 12.61 -18.28 -10.50
N PRO A 6 13.29 -18.27 -11.66
CA PRO A 6 14.50 -17.47 -11.85
C PRO A 6 14.21 -15.97 -11.89
N LEU A 7 12.95 -15.56 -12.14
CA LEU A 7 12.58 -14.15 -12.13
C LEU A 7 11.18 -13.94 -11.54
N VAL A 8 11.10 -13.03 -10.58
CA VAL A 8 9.85 -12.52 -10.02
C VAL A 8 9.81 -11.01 -10.13
N MET A 9 8.72 -10.48 -10.69
CA MET A 9 8.49 -9.06 -10.86
C MET A 9 7.19 -8.66 -10.19
N VAL A 10 7.23 -7.59 -9.41
CA VAL A 10 6.08 -7.09 -8.66
C VAL A 10 5.91 -5.59 -8.87
N TRP A 11 4.73 -5.17 -9.31
CA TRP A 11 4.34 -3.76 -9.34
C TRP A 11 3.49 -3.43 -8.11
N LEU A 12 4.01 -2.56 -7.25
CA LEU A 12 3.36 -2.04 -6.05
C LEU A 12 2.68 -0.70 -6.37
N CYS A 13 1.35 -0.70 -6.35
CA CYS A 13 0.54 0.48 -6.64
C CYS A 13 -0.05 1.01 -5.34
N SER A 14 0.41 2.17 -4.89
CA SER A 14 -0.13 2.82 -3.70
C SER A 14 -1.45 3.52 -4.02
N LEU A 15 -2.47 3.30 -3.20
CA LEU A 15 -3.84 3.76 -3.41
C LEU A 15 -4.35 4.53 -2.19
N ASP A 16 -5.10 5.60 -2.45
CA ASP A 16 -5.90 6.30 -1.45
C ASP A 16 -7.39 5.99 -1.64
N LEU A 17 -8.03 5.60 -0.53
CA LEU A 17 -9.45 5.23 -0.44
C LEU A 17 -10.31 6.34 0.20
N GLY A 18 -9.68 7.48 0.55
CA GLY A 18 -10.33 8.74 0.87
C GLY A 18 -10.89 8.88 2.30
N LYS A 19 -10.89 7.81 3.09
CA LYS A 19 -11.40 7.83 4.48
C LYS A 19 -10.87 6.66 5.31
N LEU A 20 -10.91 6.81 6.63
CA LEU A 20 -10.70 5.71 7.57
C LEU A 20 -11.65 4.53 7.30
N LEU A 21 -11.14 3.32 7.46
CA LEU A 21 -11.84 2.08 7.14
C LEU A 21 -12.06 1.24 8.40
N ASN A 22 -13.29 0.74 8.55
CA ASN A 22 -13.52 -0.46 9.34
C ASN A 22 -13.06 -1.66 8.51
N LEU A 23 -11.89 -2.22 8.80
CA LEU A 23 -11.26 -3.25 7.98
C LEU A 23 -12.11 -4.51 7.83
N LYS A 24 -12.75 -4.99 8.91
CA LYS A 24 -13.61 -6.18 8.85
C LYS A 24 -14.73 -5.99 7.83
N ARG A 25 -15.42 -4.85 7.89
CA ARG A 25 -16.49 -4.49 6.95
C ARG A 25 -15.96 -4.25 5.53
N ALA A 26 -14.79 -3.65 5.38
CA ALA A 26 -14.18 -3.40 4.08
C ALA A 26 -13.78 -4.71 3.38
N VAL A 27 -13.15 -5.63 4.11
CA VAL A 27 -12.77 -6.97 3.62
C VAL A 27 -14.01 -7.76 3.23
N GLU A 28 -15.05 -7.78 4.08
CA GLU A 28 -16.30 -8.47 3.79
C GLU A 28 -16.98 -7.94 2.53
N LYS A 29 -17.02 -6.61 2.32
CA LYS A 29 -17.54 -6.02 1.09
C LYS A 29 -16.78 -6.45 -0.16
N ILE A 30 -15.45 -6.59 -0.09
CA ILE A 30 -14.64 -6.98 -1.24
C ILE A 30 -14.77 -8.50 -1.50
N LEU A 31 -14.80 -9.33 -0.46
CA LEU A 31 -15.05 -10.78 -0.59
C LEU A 31 -16.43 -11.04 -1.19
N THR A 32 -17.49 -10.45 -0.61
CA THR A 32 -18.87 -10.61 -1.09
C THR A 32 -19.09 -10.04 -2.49
N SER A 33 -18.24 -9.11 -2.94
CA SER A 33 -18.28 -8.62 -4.32
C SER A 33 -17.84 -9.64 -5.36
N GLY A 34 -17.16 -10.72 -4.96
CA GLY A 34 -16.61 -11.74 -5.86
C GLY A 34 -15.22 -11.40 -6.43
N LEU A 35 -14.68 -10.20 -6.16
CA LEU A 35 -13.33 -9.80 -6.59
C LEU A 35 -12.22 -10.50 -5.79
N ALA A 36 -12.40 -10.68 -4.49
CA ALA A 36 -11.43 -11.37 -3.64
C ALA A 36 -11.78 -12.84 -3.48
N GLU A 37 -10.75 -13.70 -3.59
CA GLU A 37 -10.84 -15.15 -3.43
C GLU A 37 -10.60 -15.54 -1.96
N ALA A 38 -9.68 -14.84 -1.30
CA ALA A 38 -9.36 -15.05 0.10
C ALA A 38 -8.89 -13.73 0.74
N ALA A 39 -9.02 -13.64 2.06
CA ALA A 39 -8.51 -12.54 2.86
C ALA A 39 -7.82 -13.07 4.12
N LEU A 40 -6.76 -12.39 4.53
CA LEU A 40 -6.00 -12.59 5.74
C LEU A 40 -6.26 -11.41 6.68
N LEU A 41 -6.76 -11.73 7.87
CA LEU A 41 -7.08 -10.80 8.95
C LEU A 41 -6.33 -11.21 10.21
N TYR A 42 -6.24 -10.29 11.17
CA TYR A 42 -5.63 -10.55 12.48
C TYR A 42 -6.67 -10.37 13.59
N ASP A 43 -6.68 -11.30 14.54
CA ASP A 43 -7.54 -11.22 15.72
C ASP A 43 -6.95 -10.33 16.83
N SER A 44 -7.66 -10.22 17.95
CA SER A 44 -7.22 -9.46 19.13
C SER A 44 -5.98 -10.06 19.82
N SER A 45 -5.61 -11.31 19.51
CA SER A 45 -4.36 -11.94 19.94
C SER A 45 -3.21 -11.72 18.94
N GLY A 46 -3.47 -11.07 17.81
CA GLY A 46 -2.50 -10.83 16.75
C GLY A 46 -2.21 -12.06 15.90
N LYS A 47 -3.06 -13.10 15.99
CA LYS A 47 -2.95 -14.33 15.19
C LYS A 47 -3.66 -14.17 13.85
N PRO A 48 -3.12 -14.75 12.77
CA PRO A 48 -3.71 -14.68 11.44
C PRO A 48 -4.94 -15.59 11.33
N HIS A 49 -5.97 -15.08 10.66
CA HIS A 49 -7.21 -15.79 10.32
C HIS A 49 -7.53 -15.58 8.85
N MET A 50 -7.81 -16.66 8.12
CA MET A 50 -8.18 -16.60 6.70
C MET A 50 -9.70 -16.67 6.51
N LYS A 51 -10.21 -15.90 5.56
CA LYS A 51 -11.60 -15.93 5.10
C LYS A 51 -11.68 -16.16 3.59
N PRO A 52 -12.60 -17.01 3.08
CA PRO A 52 -13.47 -17.92 3.84
C PRO A 52 -12.65 -18.96 4.63
N GLU A 53 -13.24 -19.69 5.58
CA GLU A 53 -12.52 -20.68 6.41
C GLU A 53 -12.33 -22.06 5.75
N SER A 54 -12.55 -22.18 4.43
CA SER A 54 -12.47 -23.46 3.73
C SER A 54 -11.03 -24.04 3.70
N VAL A 55 -10.92 -25.37 3.56
CA VAL A 55 -9.60 -26.04 3.49
C VAL A 55 -8.78 -25.55 2.29
N GLU A 56 -9.43 -25.18 1.18
CA GLU A 56 -8.77 -24.61 0.00
C GLU A 56 -8.27 -23.18 0.22
N SER A 57 -9.00 -22.34 0.98
CA SER A 57 -8.52 -21.00 1.31
C SER A 57 -7.38 -21.04 2.33
N GLN A 58 -7.37 -22.01 3.25
CA GLN A 58 -6.21 -22.28 4.14
C GLN A 58 -4.97 -22.78 3.37
N ARG A 59 -5.18 -23.38 2.19
CA ARG A 59 -4.12 -23.77 1.24
C ARG A 59 -3.68 -22.64 0.30
N SER A 60 -4.19 -21.41 0.44
CA SER A 60 -3.98 -20.31 -0.52
C SER A 60 -2.53 -19.79 -0.59
N GLY A 61 -1.67 -20.55 -1.27
CA GLY A 61 -0.39 -20.16 -1.87
C GLY A 61 0.38 -19.04 -1.14
N VAL A 62 0.68 -17.97 -1.87
CA VAL A 62 1.48 -16.82 -1.40
C VAL A 62 0.82 -16.07 -0.25
N LEU A 63 -0.52 -16.04 -0.13
CA LEU A 63 -1.19 -15.34 0.97
C LEU A 63 -0.88 -15.98 2.33
N ARG A 64 -0.72 -17.31 2.36
CA ARG A 64 -0.23 -18.06 3.53
C ARG A 64 1.24 -17.78 3.83
N LEU A 65 2.07 -17.59 2.80
CA LEU A 65 3.46 -17.22 3.00
C LEU A 65 3.56 -15.80 3.55
N MET A 66 2.75 -14.87 3.03
CA MET A 66 2.60 -13.51 3.57
C MET A 66 2.19 -13.52 5.04
N SER A 67 1.32 -14.43 5.49
CA SER A 67 0.96 -14.49 6.91
C SER A 67 2.13 -14.88 7.81
N ARG A 68 3.03 -15.76 7.33
CA ARG A 68 4.24 -16.13 8.06
C ARG A 68 5.23 -14.98 8.12
N GLU A 69 5.44 -14.30 6.99
CA GLU A 69 6.32 -13.13 6.99
C GLU A 69 5.74 -12.01 7.82
N ASP A 70 4.44 -11.75 7.75
CA ASP A 70 3.80 -10.76 8.60
C ASP A 70 3.97 -11.09 10.10
N MET A 71 3.96 -12.39 10.47
CA MET A 71 4.18 -12.85 11.83
C MET A 71 5.61 -12.56 12.34
N ARG A 72 6.59 -12.62 11.43
CA ARG A 72 8.02 -12.40 11.70
C ARG A 72 8.40 -10.92 11.66
N LEU A 73 7.79 -10.19 10.75
CA LEU A 73 8.20 -8.83 10.39
C LEU A 73 7.47 -7.78 11.23
N PHE A 74 6.17 -7.92 11.45
CA PHE A 74 5.42 -6.97 12.26
C PHE A 74 5.51 -7.28 13.75
N LEU A 75 5.41 -6.24 14.58
CA LEU A 75 5.12 -6.41 15.99
C LEU A 75 3.76 -7.05 16.22
N GLU A 76 3.69 -7.82 17.29
CA GLU A 76 2.45 -8.41 17.78
C GLU A 76 1.38 -7.35 18.06
N GLU A 77 1.73 -6.22 18.67
CA GLU A 77 0.80 -5.12 18.98
C GLU A 77 0.19 -4.50 17.72
N TYR A 78 0.99 -4.36 16.66
CA TYR A 78 0.53 -3.84 15.38
C TYR A 78 -0.52 -4.77 14.75
N ARG A 79 -0.31 -6.09 14.87
CA ARG A 79 -1.27 -7.11 14.43
C ARG A 79 -2.51 -7.18 15.31
N LYS A 80 -2.35 -7.15 16.65
CA LYS A 80 -3.45 -7.16 17.64
C LYS A 80 -4.46 -6.03 17.43
N ARG A 81 -3.95 -4.85 17.02
CA ARG A 81 -4.80 -3.68 16.70
C ARG A 81 -5.51 -3.79 15.35
N CYS A 82 -5.32 -4.88 14.60
CA CYS A 82 -5.91 -5.12 13.29
C CYS A 82 -5.74 -3.89 12.38
N ARG A 83 -4.49 -3.40 12.25
CA ARG A 83 -4.19 -2.17 11.49
C ARG A 83 -4.27 -2.37 9.98
N PHE A 84 -4.12 -3.60 9.52
CA PHE A 84 -4.17 -3.97 8.11
C PHE A 84 -4.80 -5.34 7.87
N ALA A 85 -5.17 -5.59 6.62
CA ALA A 85 -5.63 -6.87 6.11
C ALA A 85 -5.03 -7.10 4.72
N ARG A 86 -4.79 -8.37 4.34
CA ARG A 86 -4.34 -8.74 3.00
C ARG A 86 -5.43 -9.49 2.27
N LEU A 87 -5.60 -9.28 0.97
CA LEU A 87 -6.56 -10.00 0.15
C LEU A 87 -5.88 -10.58 -1.08
N LYS A 88 -6.18 -11.83 -1.40
CA LYS A 88 -5.95 -12.41 -2.73
C LYS A 88 -7.10 -11.99 -3.63
N LEU A 89 -6.80 -11.16 -4.61
CA LEU A 89 -7.77 -10.78 -5.63
C LEU A 89 -7.68 -11.72 -6.83
N ARG A 90 -8.78 -11.81 -7.59
CA ARG A 90 -8.78 -12.50 -8.88
C ARG A 90 -7.70 -11.90 -9.78
N GLY A 91 -6.81 -12.77 -10.24
CA GLY A 91 -5.73 -12.40 -11.16
C GLY A 91 -6.20 -12.23 -12.60
N PHE A 92 -5.24 -12.04 -13.48
CA PHE A 92 -5.45 -12.00 -14.92
C PHE A 92 -4.27 -12.66 -15.64
N LYS A 93 -4.34 -12.69 -16.96
CA LYS A 93 -3.35 -13.35 -17.80
C LYS A 93 -2.72 -12.33 -18.74
N VAL A 94 -1.42 -12.44 -18.99
CA VAL A 94 -0.68 -11.53 -19.87
C VAL A 94 0.10 -12.28 -20.92
N THR A 95 0.21 -11.70 -22.11
CA THR A 95 1.20 -12.07 -23.12
C THR A 95 2.09 -10.86 -23.32
N LEU A 96 3.40 -11.07 -23.17
CA LEU A 96 4.39 -10.00 -23.19
C LEU A 96 5.10 -10.00 -24.56
N PRO A 97 5.04 -8.90 -25.33
CA PRO A 97 5.68 -8.81 -26.65
C PRO A 97 7.18 -9.09 -26.63
N GLU A 98 7.87 -8.71 -25.56
CA GLU A 98 9.32 -8.75 -25.41
C GLU A 98 9.85 -10.16 -25.09
N ILE A 99 8.96 -11.06 -24.68
CA ILE A 99 9.29 -12.45 -24.39
C ILE A 99 8.95 -13.27 -25.63
N GLU A 100 9.97 -13.87 -26.26
CA GLU A 100 9.82 -14.71 -27.48
C GLU A 100 8.87 -15.90 -27.29
N ILE A 101 8.54 -16.21 -26.03
CA ILE A 101 7.57 -17.21 -25.66
C ILE A 101 6.16 -16.64 -25.89
N LYS A 102 5.46 -17.11 -26.94
CA LYS A 102 4.00 -16.89 -27.16
C LYS A 102 3.10 -17.45 -26.04
N LYS A 103 3.67 -17.82 -24.89
CA LYS A 103 2.99 -18.39 -23.73
C LYS A 103 2.36 -17.27 -22.94
N THR A 104 1.10 -17.46 -22.59
CA THR A 104 0.44 -16.57 -21.67
C THR A 104 0.82 -16.90 -20.24
N LEU A 105 1.19 -15.87 -19.51
CA LEU A 105 1.59 -15.91 -18.11
C LEU A 105 0.43 -15.50 -17.22
N ASN A 106 0.40 -16.02 -15.98
CA ASN A 106 -0.57 -15.59 -14.98
C ASN A 106 0.02 -14.44 -14.17
N VAL A 107 -0.80 -13.42 -13.91
CA VAL A 107 -0.51 -12.33 -12.99
C VAL A 107 -1.37 -12.51 -11.76
N ASP A 108 -0.71 -12.70 -10.63
CA ASP A 108 -1.34 -12.82 -9.33
C ASP A 108 -1.55 -11.45 -8.71
N VAL A 109 -2.75 -11.19 -8.19
CA VAL A 109 -3.09 -9.86 -7.64
C VAL A 109 -3.35 -9.97 -6.15
N TYR A 110 -2.72 -9.08 -5.38
CA TYR A 110 -2.94 -8.97 -3.94
C TYR A 110 -3.20 -7.51 -3.55
N LEU A 111 -3.91 -7.33 -2.44
CA LEU A 111 -4.24 -6.02 -1.90
C LEU A 111 -3.97 -6.00 -0.41
N MET A 112 -3.09 -5.11 0.04
CA MET A 112 -2.97 -4.73 1.43
C MET A 112 -3.90 -3.54 1.69
N LEU A 113 -4.89 -3.72 2.55
CA LEU A 113 -5.76 -2.64 3.04
C LEU A 113 -5.28 -2.18 4.40
N HIS A 114 -5.11 -0.87 4.57
CA HIS A 114 -4.78 -0.26 5.85
C HIS A 114 -5.98 0.51 6.42
N ARG A 115 -6.14 0.47 7.74
CA ARG A 115 -7.28 1.11 8.43
C ARG A 115 -7.37 2.62 8.21
N THR A 116 -6.25 3.28 7.88
CA THR A 116 -6.20 4.72 7.57
C THR A 116 -6.80 5.07 6.21
N GLY A 117 -7.29 4.09 5.46
CA GLY A 117 -7.85 4.31 4.12
C GLY A 117 -6.81 4.40 3.02
N PHE A 118 -5.61 3.90 3.26
CA PHE A 118 -4.62 3.69 2.21
C PHE A 118 -4.50 2.20 1.94
N ALA A 119 -4.07 1.86 0.74
CA ALA A 119 -3.89 0.48 0.34
C ALA A 119 -2.71 0.35 -0.61
N VAL A 120 -2.15 -0.85 -0.71
CA VAL A 120 -1.14 -1.20 -1.70
C VAL A 120 -1.66 -2.38 -2.52
N LEU A 121 -1.85 -2.16 -3.80
CA LEU A 121 -2.24 -3.18 -4.77
C LEU A 121 -0.98 -3.70 -5.45
N SER A 122 -0.75 -5.01 -5.40
CA SER A 122 0.45 -5.63 -5.96
C SER A 122 0.09 -6.59 -7.11
N PHE A 123 0.77 -6.44 -8.25
CA PHE A 123 0.69 -7.34 -9.39
C PHE A 123 1.95 -8.19 -9.46
N TRP A 124 1.83 -9.51 -9.33
CA TRP A 124 2.95 -10.45 -9.28
C TRP A 124 3.03 -11.24 -10.57
N LEU A 125 4.18 -11.15 -11.23
CA LEU A 125 4.51 -11.89 -12.43
C LEU A 125 5.70 -12.81 -12.14
N TYR A 126 5.53 -14.09 -12.48
CA TYR A 126 6.54 -15.12 -12.34
C TYR A 126 7.00 -15.57 -13.71
N LEU A 127 8.32 -15.59 -13.92
CA LEU A 127 8.92 -16.00 -15.18
C LEU A 127 9.81 -17.22 -14.94
N ASP A 128 9.68 -18.20 -15.85
CA ASP A 128 10.44 -19.46 -15.84
C ASP A 128 11.83 -19.31 -16.45
N ARG A 129 12.16 -18.13 -16.98
CA ARG A 129 13.47 -17.74 -17.51
C ARG A 129 13.71 -16.25 -17.32
N ILE A 130 14.95 -15.87 -17.07
CA ILE A 130 15.38 -14.46 -17.08
C ILE A 130 15.56 -14.04 -18.56
N PRO A 131 14.79 -13.06 -19.08
CA PRO A 131 15.08 -12.46 -20.38
C PRO A 131 16.38 -11.64 -20.30
N SER A 132 16.89 -11.12 -21.42
CA SER A 132 18.01 -10.17 -21.34
C SER A 132 17.62 -8.98 -20.44
N LEU A 133 18.59 -8.49 -19.65
CA LEU A 133 18.33 -7.41 -18.68
C LEU A 133 17.76 -6.13 -19.36
N GLU A 134 18.14 -5.86 -20.60
CA GLU A 134 17.54 -4.76 -21.39
C GLU A 134 16.06 -4.97 -21.72
N LYS A 135 15.66 -6.21 -22.04
CA LYS A 135 14.25 -6.57 -22.24
C LYS A 135 13.50 -6.45 -20.90
N LEU A 136 14.15 -6.77 -19.78
CA LEU A 136 13.59 -6.65 -18.45
C LEU A 136 13.20 -5.22 -18.09
N ILE A 137 14.07 -4.23 -18.35
CA ILE A 137 13.76 -2.80 -18.17
C ILE A 137 12.48 -2.40 -18.94
N LYS A 138 12.35 -2.87 -20.19
CA LYS A 138 11.16 -2.59 -21.02
C LYS A 138 9.91 -3.22 -20.43
N LEU A 139 10.00 -4.45 -19.95
CA LEU A 139 8.89 -5.18 -19.34
C LEU A 139 8.41 -4.54 -18.03
N GLU A 140 9.33 -4.02 -17.25
CA GLU A 140 9.04 -3.38 -15.96
C GLU A 140 8.31 -2.05 -16.09
N ASN A 141 8.47 -1.35 -17.21
CA ASN A 141 7.89 -0.03 -17.41
C ASN A 141 6.35 -0.12 -17.36
N PRO A 142 5.69 0.49 -16.36
CA PRO A 142 4.26 0.31 -16.14
C PRO A 142 3.39 1.02 -17.18
N PHE A 143 3.99 1.85 -18.05
CA PHE A 143 3.33 2.59 -19.13
C PHE A 143 3.44 1.88 -20.49
N ARG A 144 4.18 0.77 -20.58
CA ARG A 144 4.26 -0.05 -21.79
C ARG A 144 2.95 -0.85 -21.97
N PRO A 145 2.39 -0.88 -23.20
CA PRO A 145 1.23 -1.71 -23.49
C PRO A 145 1.57 -3.20 -23.43
N ILE A 146 0.70 -3.98 -22.78
CA ILE A 146 0.76 -5.44 -22.70
C ILE A 146 -0.57 -6.06 -23.15
N TYR A 147 -0.52 -7.29 -23.64
CA TYR A 147 -1.72 -8.03 -24.02
C TYR A 147 -2.32 -8.71 -22.78
N VAL A 148 -3.46 -8.23 -22.32
CA VAL A 148 -4.18 -8.72 -21.15
C VAL A 148 -5.35 -9.58 -21.58
N ARG A 149 -5.57 -10.70 -20.89
CA ARG A 149 -6.76 -11.54 -21.05
C ARG A 149 -7.26 -12.05 -19.71
N GLY A 150 -8.51 -12.48 -19.67
CA GLY A 150 -9.09 -13.12 -18.49
C GLY A 150 -9.23 -12.19 -17.28
N LEU A 151 -9.36 -10.88 -17.49
CA LEU A 151 -9.88 -9.98 -16.47
C LEU A 151 -11.26 -10.45 -16.01
N TRP A 152 -11.51 -10.46 -14.71
CA TRP A 152 -12.79 -10.92 -14.16
C TRP A 152 -13.95 -10.06 -14.68
N SER A 153 -15.00 -10.70 -15.19
CA SER A 153 -16.14 -10.03 -15.85
C SER A 153 -16.80 -8.97 -14.97
N GLY A 154 -16.88 -9.20 -13.66
CA GLY A 154 -17.45 -8.24 -12.71
C GLY A 154 -16.69 -6.92 -12.63
N LEU A 155 -15.36 -6.89 -12.87
CA LEU A 155 -14.61 -5.63 -12.99
C LEU A 155 -15.07 -4.84 -14.23
N ILE A 156 -15.19 -5.54 -15.36
CA ILE A 156 -15.55 -4.95 -16.65
C ILE A 156 -16.99 -4.41 -16.61
N GLU A 157 -17.94 -5.21 -16.14
CA GLU A 157 -19.34 -4.81 -16.01
C GLU A 157 -19.50 -3.61 -15.08
N HIS A 158 -18.80 -3.62 -13.94
CA HIS A 158 -18.86 -2.54 -12.98
C HIS A 158 -18.36 -1.20 -13.56
N LEU A 159 -17.33 -1.22 -14.40
CA LEU A 159 -16.85 -0.02 -15.09
C LEU A 159 -17.84 0.50 -16.13
N LYS A 160 -18.49 -0.40 -16.88
CA LYS A 160 -19.55 -0.05 -17.84
C LYS A 160 -20.73 0.63 -17.14
N ILE A 161 -21.21 0.05 -16.03
CA ILE A 161 -22.37 0.56 -15.28
C ILE A 161 -22.12 1.95 -14.71
N ASN A 162 -20.93 2.19 -14.15
CA ASN A 162 -20.65 3.44 -13.46
C ASN A 162 -20.21 4.60 -14.37
N ARG A 163 -20.16 4.39 -15.70
CA ARG A 163 -19.67 5.38 -16.68
C ARG A 163 -18.33 6.02 -16.25
N VAL A 164 -17.50 5.26 -15.51
CA VAL A 164 -16.11 5.63 -15.12
C VAL A 164 -15.24 5.68 -16.35
N ILE A 165 -15.62 4.89 -17.36
CA ILE A 165 -15.16 4.96 -18.72
C ILE A 165 -15.73 6.25 -19.36
N LYS A 166 -15.28 7.43 -18.92
CA LYS A 166 -15.39 8.61 -19.78
C LYS A 166 -14.28 8.52 -20.81
N GLU A 167 -14.67 8.37 -22.07
CA GLU A 167 -13.98 8.75 -23.32
C GLU A 167 -12.58 8.19 -23.62
N GLU A 168 -11.78 7.75 -22.65
CA GLU A 168 -10.34 7.42 -22.84
C GLU A 168 -10.05 5.93 -23.13
N ASN A 169 -11.07 5.07 -23.12
CA ASN A 169 -10.91 3.63 -23.33
C ASN A 169 -11.88 3.07 -24.39
N ARG A 170 -12.01 3.77 -25.53
CA ARG A 170 -12.66 3.22 -26.75
C ARG A 170 -12.07 1.88 -27.19
N GLU A 171 -10.84 1.56 -26.78
CA GLU A 171 -10.14 0.29 -27.03
C GLU A 171 -10.79 -0.93 -26.33
N VAL A 172 -11.51 -0.72 -25.21
CA VAL A 172 -12.15 -1.81 -24.44
C VAL A 172 -13.39 -2.37 -25.14
N GLU A 173 -14.07 -1.55 -25.93
CA GLU A 173 -15.26 -1.97 -26.71
C GLU A 173 -14.88 -2.59 -28.07
N ALA A 174 -13.71 -2.27 -28.61
CA ALA A 174 -13.26 -2.74 -29.92
C ALA A 174 -12.82 -4.21 -29.97
N LEU A 175 -12.38 -4.79 -28.84
CA LEU A 175 -11.72 -6.11 -28.79
C LEU A 175 -12.63 -7.26 -28.32
N GLY A 176 -13.94 -7.19 -28.61
CA GLY A 176 -14.91 -8.23 -28.26
C GLY A 176 -14.31 -9.64 -28.39
N LYS A 177 -14.05 -10.28 -27.24
CA LYS A 177 -13.41 -11.60 -26.95
C LYS A 177 -12.51 -11.63 -25.69
N GLY A 178 -12.55 -10.63 -24.81
CA GLY A 178 -11.86 -10.70 -23.51
C GLY A 178 -10.33 -10.61 -23.59
N PHE A 179 -9.83 -10.01 -24.68
CA PHE A 179 -8.46 -9.57 -24.88
C PHE A 179 -8.41 -8.04 -24.86
N PHE A 180 -7.39 -7.48 -24.22
CA PHE A 180 -7.22 -6.04 -24.07
C PHE A 180 -5.75 -5.68 -24.27
N VAL A 181 -5.47 -4.53 -24.89
CA VAL A 181 -4.14 -3.94 -24.89
C VAL A 181 -4.15 -2.84 -23.84
N LEU A 182 -3.48 -3.06 -22.71
CA LEU A 182 -3.52 -2.17 -21.55
C LEU A 182 -2.13 -2.00 -20.95
N THR A 183 -1.93 -0.92 -20.20
CA THR A 183 -0.73 -0.73 -19.37
C THR A 183 -1.00 -1.20 -17.94
N ILE A 184 0.04 -1.48 -17.14
CA ILE A 184 -0.13 -1.79 -15.71
C ILE A 184 -0.85 -0.66 -14.98
N GLU A 185 -0.59 0.59 -15.38
CA GLU A 185 -1.29 1.75 -14.87
C GLU A 185 -2.81 1.70 -15.14
N LYS A 186 -3.22 1.40 -16.38
CA LYS A 186 -4.64 1.26 -16.72
C LYS A 186 -5.28 0.12 -15.91
N ILE A 187 -4.59 -1.00 -15.76
CA ILE A 187 -5.08 -2.14 -14.96
C ILE A 187 -5.24 -1.75 -13.48
N ARG A 188 -4.26 -1.06 -12.89
CA ARG A 188 -4.37 -0.49 -11.54
C ARG A 188 -5.64 0.34 -11.39
N ASN A 189 -5.90 1.26 -12.34
CA ASN A 189 -7.07 2.14 -12.29
C ASN A 189 -8.39 1.37 -12.33
N ILE A 190 -8.44 0.26 -13.08
CA ILE A 190 -9.61 -0.66 -13.13
C ILE A 190 -9.87 -1.26 -11.74
N TYR A 191 -8.85 -1.84 -11.11
CA TYR A 191 -8.98 -2.44 -9.77
C TYR A 191 -9.32 -1.39 -8.72
N TRP A 192 -8.61 -0.25 -8.71
CA TRP A 192 -8.85 0.84 -7.77
C TRP A 192 -10.28 1.38 -7.88
N SER A 193 -10.77 1.64 -9.09
CA SER A 193 -12.13 2.15 -9.30
C SER A 193 -13.19 1.21 -8.72
N PHE A 194 -13.03 -0.10 -8.95
CA PHE A 194 -13.95 -1.10 -8.41
C PHE A 194 -13.86 -1.18 -6.87
N ILE A 195 -12.66 -1.25 -6.31
CA ILE A 195 -12.47 -1.33 -4.85
C ILE A 195 -13.07 -0.09 -4.19
N PHE A 196 -12.72 1.08 -4.70
CA PHE A 196 -13.15 2.37 -4.15
C PHE A 196 -14.67 2.52 -4.20
N SER A 197 -15.31 2.20 -5.33
CA SER A 197 -16.77 2.27 -5.45
C SER A 197 -17.49 1.32 -4.49
N LYS A 198 -17.01 0.08 -4.32
CA LYS A 198 -17.61 -0.90 -3.40
C LYS A 198 -17.51 -0.44 -1.95
N LEU A 199 -16.37 0.15 -1.58
CA LEU A 199 -16.17 0.72 -0.24
C LEU A 199 -17.02 1.98 -0.01
N GLN A 200 -17.37 2.73 -1.07
CA GLN A 200 -18.20 3.93 -1.04
C GLN A 200 -19.68 3.70 -1.41
N ASN A 201 -20.16 2.45 -1.43
CA ASN A 201 -21.56 2.07 -1.74
C ASN A 201 -22.03 2.45 -3.16
N GLY A 202 -21.19 2.26 -4.18
CA GLY A 202 -21.59 2.37 -5.59
C GLY A 202 -21.73 3.81 -6.10
N GLN A 203 -21.06 4.76 -5.47
CA GLN A 203 -21.07 6.15 -5.92
C GLN A 203 -20.37 6.36 -7.26
N SER A 204 -20.81 7.37 -8.01
CA SER A 204 -20.30 7.67 -9.35
C SER A 204 -18.85 8.15 -9.31
N PRO A 205 -18.01 7.82 -10.32
CA PRO A 205 -16.59 8.18 -10.41
C PRO A 205 -16.25 9.64 -10.16
N ARG A 206 -17.04 10.59 -10.70
CA ARG A 206 -16.86 12.03 -10.42
C ARG A 206 -17.00 12.36 -8.94
N SER A 207 -17.91 11.68 -8.25
CA SER A 207 -18.06 11.83 -6.79
C SER A 207 -16.98 11.06 -6.01
N LEU A 208 -16.30 10.08 -6.64
CA LEU A 208 -15.17 9.37 -6.06
C LEU A 208 -13.92 10.24 -6.04
N GLU A 209 -13.59 10.92 -7.15
CA GLU A 209 -12.42 11.82 -7.27
C GLU A 209 -12.44 12.93 -6.20
N ALA A 210 -13.60 13.52 -5.93
CA ALA A 210 -13.77 14.53 -4.89
C ALA A 210 -13.49 14.02 -3.47
N LYS A 211 -13.57 12.69 -3.27
CA LYS A 211 -13.35 12.03 -1.96
C LYS A 211 -11.92 11.53 -1.78
N VAL A 212 -11.11 11.49 -2.84
CA VAL A 212 -9.71 11.13 -2.74
C VAL A 212 -8.95 12.29 -2.07
N ARG A 213 -8.16 11.97 -1.04
CA ARG A 213 -7.30 12.94 -0.38
C ARG A 213 -6.15 13.32 -1.31
N TYR A 214 -5.53 12.33 -1.93
CA TYR A 214 -4.37 12.49 -2.82
C TYR A 214 -4.59 11.91 -4.22
N PRO A 215 -4.62 12.75 -5.27
CA PRO A 215 -4.97 12.31 -6.63
C PRO A 215 -3.81 11.62 -7.38
N PHE A 216 -2.57 11.77 -6.92
CA PHE A 216 -1.42 11.19 -7.59
C PHE A 216 -1.15 9.77 -7.09
N LEU A 217 -0.94 8.83 -8.02
CA LEU A 217 -0.73 7.42 -7.71
C LEU A 217 0.63 6.98 -8.26
N GLY A 218 1.50 6.50 -7.37
CA GLY A 218 2.82 5.96 -7.73
C GLY A 218 2.79 4.45 -7.97
N ILE A 219 3.65 3.97 -8.86
CA ILE A 219 3.94 2.56 -9.07
C ILE A 219 5.40 2.33 -8.74
N TYR A 220 5.66 1.48 -7.77
CA TYR A 220 7.01 1.07 -7.36
C TYR A 220 7.25 -0.37 -7.80
N ARG A 221 8.48 -0.73 -8.17
CA ARG A 221 8.80 -2.04 -8.73
C ARG A 221 9.69 -2.85 -7.81
N VAL A 222 9.44 -4.15 -7.71
CA VAL A 222 10.32 -5.08 -7.00
C VAL A 222 10.66 -6.21 -7.93
N VAL A 223 11.94 -6.47 -8.12
CA VAL A 223 12.45 -7.44 -9.08
C VAL A 223 13.39 -8.37 -8.34
N ALA A 224 13.21 -9.67 -8.51
CA ALA A 224 14.07 -10.68 -7.94
C ALA A 224 14.66 -11.56 -9.05
N LEU A 225 15.97 -11.53 -9.19
CA LEU A 225 16.77 -12.39 -10.08
C LEU A 225 17.33 -13.54 -9.25
N ILE A 226 16.99 -14.77 -9.59
CA ILE A 226 17.31 -15.97 -8.80
C ILE A 226 18.08 -16.96 -9.66
N GLY A 227 19.16 -17.50 -9.10
CA GLY A 227 19.99 -18.50 -9.77
C GLY A 227 20.96 -17.89 -10.77
N ILE A 228 21.45 -16.68 -10.51
CA ILE A 228 22.51 -16.06 -11.33
C ILE A 228 23.82 -16.85 -11.15
N GLU A 229 24.52 -17.12 -12.26
CA GLU A 229 25.78 -17.84 -12.24
C GLU A 229 26.97 -16.92 -11.96
N GLY A 230 27.94 -17.42 -11.19
CA GLY A 230 29.18 -16.70 -10.88
C GLY A 230 29.10 -15.80 -9.66
N LEU A 231 30.20 -15.07 -9.41
CA LEU A 231 30.31 -14.19 -8.25
C LEU A 231 29.37 -12.98 -8.39
N LEU A 232 28.62 -12.71 -7.34
CA LEU A 232 27.64 -11.62 -7.29
C LEU A 232 28.27 -10.27 -7.63
N GLU A 233 29.43 -9.97 -7.05
CA GLU A 233 30.13 -8.69 -7.24
C GLU A 233 30.56 -8.50 -8.70
N HIS A 234 30.97 -9.59 -9.36
CA HIS A 234 31.34 -9.57 -10.76
C HIS A 234 30.10 -9.30 -11.63
N TYR A 235 29.00 -10.01 -11.38
CA TYR A 235 27.74 -9.82 -12.10
C TYR A 235 27.19 -8.40 -11.96
N VAL A 236 27.22 -7.85 -10.73
CA VAL A 236 26.75 -6.48 -10.46
C VAL A 236 27.61 -5.46 -11.20
N LYS A 237 28.93 -5.64 -11.22
CA LYS A 237 29.86 -4.74 -11.90
C LYS A 237 29.73 -4.82 -13.44
N GLU A 238 29.56 -6.02 -13.98
CA GLU A 238 29.39 -6.24 -15.42
C GLU A 238 28.09 -5.59 -15.95
N HIS A 239 27.04 -5.60 -15.15
CA HIS A 239 25.71 -5.12 -15.55
C HIS A 239 25.26 -3.82 -14.86
N GLU A 240 26.19 -3.06 -14.27
CA GLU A 240 25.90 -1.93 -13.37
C GLU A 240 24.90 -0.91 -13.94
N LYS A 241 25.02 -0.56 -15.23
CA LYS A 241 24.11 0.38 -15.91
C LYS A 241 22.69 -0.15 -16.02
N VAL A 242 22.54 -1.43 -16.36
CA VAL A 242 21.23 -2.04 -16.59
C VAL A 242 20.54 -2.29 -15.25
N LEU A 243 21.28 -2.74 -14.24
CA LEU A 243 20.79 -2.91 -12.88
C LEU A 243 20.38 -1.57 -12.26
N HIS A 244 21.14 -0.49 -12.52
CA HIS A 244 20.73 0.86 -12.17
C HIS A 244 19.40 1.24 -12.84
N GLY A 245 19.26 1.02 -14.16
CA GLY A 245 18.02 1.32 -14.90
C GLY A 245 16.79 0.59 -14.36
N ILE A 246 16.94 -0.67 -13.94
CA ILE A 246 15.90 -1.44 -13.25
C ILE A 246 15.45 -0.69 -11.97
N ILE A 247 16.40 -0.25 -11.15
CA ILE A 247 16.14 0.40 -9.87
C ILE A 247 15.60 1.85 -10.02
N SER A 248 16.09 2.62 -11.00
CA SER A 248 15.81 4.06 -11.13
C SER A 248 14.60 4.40 -12.01
N MET A 249 14.15 3.50 -12.88
CA MET A 249 13.08 3.76 -13.87
C MET A 249 13.44 4.85 -14.90
N GLU A 250 14.73 5.05 -15.18
CA GLU A 250 15.16 6.07 -16.14
C GLU A 250 15.15 5.53 -17.57
N ASP A 251 14.54 6.29 -18.49
CA ASP A 251 14.50 5.93 -19.91
C ASP A 251 15.90 5.99 -20.56
N PHE A 252 16.82 6.81 -20.02
CA PHE A 252 18.19 7.02 -20.51
C PHE A 252 19.25 6.37 -19.62
N TRP A 253 18.94 5.19 -19.07
CA TRP A 253 19.82 4.43 -18.16
C TRP A 253 21.20 4.12 -18.76
N ASP A 254 21.31 4.05 -20.09
CA ASP A 254 22.55 3.77 -20.82
C ASP A 254 23.57 4.93 -20.76
N SER A 255 23.05 6.14 -20.58
CA SER A 255 23.77 7.42 -20.60
C SER A 255 24.06 7.97 -19.20
N VAL A 256 23.67 7.23 -18.15
CA VAL A 256 23.86 7.63 -16.76
C VAL A 256 25.34 7.67 -16.40
N ARG A 257 25.74 8.71 -15.68
CA ARG A 257 27.12 8.87 -15.21
C ARG A 257 27.41 7.96 -14.03
N LYS A 258 28.64 7.46 -13.96
CA LYS A 258 29.11 6.53 -12.93
C LYS A 258 28.76 6.91 -11.48
N PRO A 259 28.84 8.17 -11.03
CA PRO A 259 28.51 8.52 -9.65
C PRO A 259 27.08 8.16 -9.23
N TRP A 260 26.11 8.26 -10.14
CA TRP A 260 24.70 7.91 -9.87
C TRP A 260 24.49 6.40 -9.78
N ILE A 261 25.23 5.66 -10.60
CA ILE A 261 25.25 4.19 -10.57
C ILE A 261 25.84 3.73 -9.23
N GLU A 262 26.99 4.28 -8.86
CA GLU A 262 27.65 4.02 -7.58
C GLU A 262 26.74 4.39 -6.40
N GLU A 263 26.03 5.52 -6.43
CA GLU A 263 25.08 5.86 -5.36
C GLU A 263 23.98 4.79 -5.19
N SER A 264 23.45 4.24 -6.30
CA SER A 264 22.37 3.26 -6.27
C SER A 264 22.80 1.81 -5.97
N LEU A 265 24.04 1.44 -6.30
CA LEU A 265 24.53 0.04 -6.23
C LEU A 265 25.72 -0.15 -5.28
N SER A 266 26.25 0.92 -4.67
CA SER A 266 27.46 0.84 -3.80
C SER A 266 27.26 0.02 -2.55
N VAL A 267 26.03 -0.04 -2.01
CA VAL A 267 25.74 -0.72 -0.76
C VAL A 267 24.83 -1.91 -1.01
N ASN A 268 25.40 -3.11 -0.97
CA ASN A 268 24.61 -4.32 -0.86
C ASN A 268 24.00 -4.41 0.54
N LEU A 269 22.67 -4.38 0.62
CA LEU A 269 21.93 -4.42 1.87
C LEU A 269 21.74 -5.86 2.41
N ALA A 270 22.10 -6.89 1.63
CA ALA A 270 22.04 -8.26 2.08
C ALA A 270 23.20 -8.58 3.04
N TRP A 271 22.92 -9.40 4.05
CA TRP A 271 23.94 -9.87 4.99
C TRP A 271 24.51 -11.24 4.63
N ARG A 272 23.87 -11.95 3.68
CA ARG A 272 24.26 -13.29 3.26
C ARG A 272 25.18 -13.21 2.05
N GLU A 273 26.18 -14.06 2.03
CA GLU A 273 27.01 -14.24 0.85
C GLU A 273 26.18 -14.77 -0.33
N GLY A 274 26.49 -14.28 -1.53
CA GLY A 274 25.76 -14.61 -2.75
C GLY A 274 24.35 -14.02 -2.86
N TRP A 275 23.97 -13.07 -1.98
CA TRP A 275 22.73 -12.30 -2.05
C TRP A 275 23.04 -10.84 -2.28
N GLY A 276 22.31 -10.19 -3.19
CA GLY A 276 22.34 -8.76 -3.44
C GLY A 276 20.96 -8.16 -3.16
N VAL A 277 20.88 -7.12 -2.34
CA VAL A 277 19.64 -6.35 -2.14
C VAL A 277 19.92 -4.86 -2.29
N TYR A 278 19.18 -4.23 -3.21
CA TYR A 278 19.32 -2.82 -3.56
C TYR A 278 17.94 -2.16 -3.55
N ILE A 279 17.82 -0.99 -2.93
CA ILE A 279 16.56 -0.25 -2.83
C ILE A 279 16.80 1.17 -3.33
N GLY A 280 16.15 1.53 -4.43
CA GLY A 280 16.20 2.86 -5.04
C GLY A 280 15.00 3.73 -4.70
N SER A 281 14.84 4.82 -5.46
CA SER A 281 13.71 5.74 -5.31
C SER A 281 12.45 5.25 -6.05
N ALA A 282 12.61 4.43 -7.10
CA ALA A 282 11.52 3.97 -7.97
C ALA A 282 11.41 2.44 -8.09
N GLY A 283 12.36 1.70 -7.51
CA GLY A 283 12.46 0.26 -7.66
C GLY A 283 13.34 -0.39 -6.59
N ALA A 284 13.17 -1.69 -6.39
CA ALA A 284 14.03 -2.51 -5.55
C ALA A 284 14.41 -3.79 -6.29
N LEU A 285 15.65 -4.22 -6.09
CA LEU A 285 16.24 -5.35 -6.77
C LEU A 285 16.83 -6.33 -5.74
N MET A 286 16.44 -7.59 -5.88
CA MET A 286 17.05 -8.72 -5.19
C MET A 286 17.76 -9.59 -6.22
N ILE A 287 18.99 -9.98 -5.94
CA ILE A 287 19.78 -10.90 -6.77
C ILE A 287 20.23 -12.04 -5.86
N ILE A 288 20.05 -13.29 -6.29
CA ILE A 288 20.51 -14.46 -5.56
C ILE A 288 21.29 -15.35 -6.53
N THR A 289 22.53 -15.63 -6.16
CA THR A 289 23.43 -16.53 -6.91
C THR A 289 22.94 -17.98 -6.85
N LYS A 290 23.33 -18.78 -7.83
CA LYS A 290 23.00 -20.21 -7.90
C LYS A 290 23.60 -20.97 -6.72
N GLU A 291 24.83 -20.65 -6.34
CA GLU A 291 25.55 -21.24 -5.21
C GLU A 291 24.81 -20.97 -3.90
N ALA A 292 24.33 -19.73 -3.69
CA ALA A 292 23.53 -19.41 -2.51
C ALA A 292 22.17 -20.15 -2.50
N MET A 293 21.55 -20.34 -3.67
CA MET A 293 20.32 -21.12 -3.78
C MET A 293 20.54 -22.60 -3.48
N GLU A 294 21.62 -23.20 -3.96
CA GLU A 294 22.00 -24.58 -3.65
C GLU A 294 22.24 -24.77 -2.15
N LEU A 295 22.95 -23.83 -1.50
CA LEU A 295 23.16 -23.85 -0.06
C LEU A 295 21.84 -23.82 0.72
N ILE A 296 20.89 -22.96 0.32
CA ILE A 296 19.56 -22.90 0.96
C ILE A 296 18.80 -24.21 0.77
N ARG A 297 18.92 -24.82 -0.41
CA ARG A 297 18.28 -26.10 -0.72
C ARG A 297 18.81 -27.21 0.16
N ASP A 298 20.12 -27.25 0.38
CA ASP A 298 20.76 -28.24 1.24
C ASP A 298 20.42 -28.02 2.72
N LEU A 299 20.39 -26.78 3.19
CA LEU A 299 19.93 -26.45 4.55
C LEU A 299 18.47 -26.85 4.77
N LEU A 300 17.60 -26.60 3.79
CA LEU A 300 16.20 -27.02 3.85
C LEU A 300 16.07 -28.54 3.88
N ARG A 301 16.87 -29.24 3.06
CA ARG A 301 16.92 -30.71 3.06
C ARG A 301 17.32 -31.24 4.44
N ALA A 302 18.42 -30.73 5.01
CA ALA A 302 18.91 -31.14 6.33
C ALA A 302 17.87 -30.88 7.44
N LYS A 303 17.19 -29.73 7.39
CA LYS A 303 16.10 -29.41 8.33
C LYS A 303 14.94 -30.40 8.22
N LEU A 304 14.49 -30.69 7.00
CA LEU A 304 13.40 -31.64 6.78
C LEU A 304 13.80 -33.06 7.20
N GLU A 305 15.04 -33.48 6.94
CA GLU A 305 15.56 -34.78 7.41
C GLU A 305 15.50 -34.93 8.93
N HIS A 306 15.79 -33.85 9.66
CA HIS A 306 15.68 -33.83 11.12
C HIS A 306 14.23 -33.82 11.62
N GLU A 307 13.30 -33.23 10.88
CA GLU A 307 11.87 -33.15 11.24
C GLU A 307 11.06 -34.42 10.86
N ILE A 308 11.50 -35.21 9.88
CA ILE A 308 10.83 -36.44 9.42
C ILE A 308 10.45 -37.41 10.57
N PRO A 309 11.32 -37.72 11.56
CA PRO A 309 10.95 -38.57 12.69
C PRO A 309 9.73 -38.05 13.45
N HIS A 310 9.63 -36.74 13.68
CA HIS A 310 8.51 -36.13 14.40
C HIS A 310 7.21 -36.09 13.57
N ILE A 311 7.32 -35.90 12.26
CA ILE A 311 6.17 -35.92 11.33
C ILE A 311 5.59 -37.33 11.23
N VAL A 312 6.45 -38.35 11.15
CA VAL A 312 6.04 -39.77 11.06
C VAL A 312 5.47 -40.27 12.41
N LEU A 313 6.04 -39.85 13.53
CA LEU A 313 5.52 -40.18 14.87
C LEU A 313 4.14 -39.57 15.15
N GLY A 314 3.79 -38.44 14.52
CA GLY A 314 2.43 -37.89 14.55
C GLY A 314 1.42 -38.67 13.70
N TRP A 315 1.88 -39.55 12.81
CA TRP A 315 1.05 -40.37 11.91
C TRP A 315 0.95 -41.83 12.34
N SER A 316 1.81 -42.31 13.24
CA SER A 316 1.71 -43.67 13.77
C SER A 316 2.26 -43.77 15.20
N GLU A 317 1.36 -43.85 16.18
CA GLU A 317 1.68 -44.52 17.45
C GLU A 317 1.78 -46.05 17.30
N ARG A 318 1.49 -46.65 16.13
CA ARG A 318 1.58 -48.11 15.95
C ARG A 318 2.00 -48.50 14.54
N GLY A 319 3.26 -48.94 14.35
CA GLY A 319 3.62 -49.75 13.18
C GLY A 319 5.12 -49.90 12.91
N PRO A 320 5.57 -51.07 12.42
CA PRO A 320 6.99 -51.37 12.11
C PRO A 320 7.54 -50.64 10.86
N PHE A 321 6.80 -49.68 10.30
CA PHE A 321 7.14 -48.98 9.06
C PHE A 321 8.20 -47.88 9.21
N ALA A 322 8.60 -47.52 10.43
CA ALA A 322 9.65 -46.52 10.67
C ALA A 322 11.06 -47.00 10.28
N ALA A 323 11.27 -48.32 10.14
CA ALA A 323 12.59 -48.92 9.93
C ALA A 323 13.04 -49.01 8.46
N THR A 324 12.15 -48.80 7.48
CA THR A 324 12.43 -48.93 6.04
C THR A 324 12.30 -47.62 5.25
N LEU A 325 12.07 -46.49 5.94
CA LEU A 325 11.95 -45.20 5.27
C LEU A 325 13.34 -44.65 4.92
N ASP A 326 13.69 -44.66 3.63
CA ASP A 326 14.87 -43.93 3.13
C ASP A 326 14.64 -42.42 3.31
N ARG A 327 15.16 -41.89 4.42
CA ARG A 327 14.95 -40.51 4.86
C ARG A 327 15.43 -39.51 3.81
N LYS A 328 16.52 -39.82 3.09
CA LYS A 328 17.06 -38.95 2.04
C LYS A 328 16.11 -38.87 0.85
N LYS A 329 15.57 -40.01 0.41
CA LYS A 329 14.62 -40.03 -0.71
C LYS A 329 13.28 -39.35 -0.38
N VAL A 330 12.85 -39.40 0.88
CA VAL A 330 11.65 -38.71 1.36
C VAL A 330 11.90 -37.21 1.53
N SER A 331 13.03 -36.81 2.12
CA SER A 331 13.38 -35.39 2.26
C SER A 331 13.52 -34.71 0.90
N GLU A 332 14.13 -35.37 -0.08
CA GLU A 332 14.31 -34.86 -1.43
C GLU A 332 12.97 -34.58 -2.13
N LYS A 333 12.03 -35.54 -2.06
CA LYS A 333 10.66 -35.34 -2.57
C LYS A 333 9.89 -34.25 -1.83
N LEU A 334 10.13 -34.07 -0.53
CA LEU A 334 9.52 -33.00 0.25
C LEU A 334 10.09 -31.65 -0.15
N VAL A 335 11.41 -31.53 -0.28
CA VAL A 335 12.11 -30.33 -0.76
C VAL A 335 11.53 -29.90 -2.11
N GLU A 336 11.41 -30.81 -3.08
CA GLU A 336 10.83 -30.50 -4.39
C GLU A 336 9.41 -29.89 -4.31
N ARG A 337 8.60 -30.35 -3.35
CA ARG A 337 7.24 -29.82 -3.16
C ARG A 337 7.21 -28.43 -2.52
N VAL A 338 8.14 -28.15 -1.61
CA VAL A 338 8.16 -26.88 -0.86
C VAL A 338 9.13 -25.84 -1.45
N TRP A 339 9.97 -26.23 -2.43
CA TRP A 339 11.04 -25.39 -2.95
C TRP A 339 10.53 -24.07 -3.54
N LYS A 340 9.46 -24.15 -4.33
CA LYS A 340 8.81 -22.97 -4.91
C LYS A 340 8.27 -22.02 -3.83
N ASP A 341 7.66 -22.58 -2.78
CA ASP A 341 7.17 -21.78 -1.64
C ASP A 341 8.33 -21.12 -0.89
N GLN A 342 9.48 -21.82 -0.78
CA GLN A 342 10.69 -21.28 -0.16
C GLN A 342 11.29 -20.13 -0.98
N GLN A 343 11.35 -20.26 -2.31
CA GLN A 343 11.77 -19.18 -3.21
C GLN A 343 10.88 -17.94 -3.06
N ILE A 344 9.56 -18.13 -3.01
CA ILE A 344 8.62 -17.03 -2.83
C ILE A 344 8.77 -16.39 -1.43
N SER A 345 8.95 -17.19 -0.38
CA SER A 345 9.18 -16.68 1.00
C SER A 345 10.41 -15.79 1.09
N ILE A 346 11.49 -16.13 0.38
CA ILE A 346 12.70 -15.30 0.32
C ILE A 346 12.41 -13.91 -0.26
N ILE A 347 11.65 -13.84 -1.36
CA ILE A 347 11.30 -12.58 -2.02
C ILE A 347 10.32 -11.77 -1.16
N LEU A 348 9.46 -12.45 -0.40
CA LEU A 348 8.46 -11.80 0.45
C LEU A 348 9.09 -10.91 1.53
N ASP A 349 10.28 -11.24 2.04
CA ASP A 349 11.00 -10.39 3.00
C ASP A 349 11.21 -8.97 2.44
N LEU A 350 11.72 -8.86 1.20
CA LEU A 350 11.93 -7.56 0.55
C LEU A 350 10.60 -6.92 0.15
N PHE A 351 9.68 -7.70 -0.41
CA PHE A 351 8.37 -7.21 -0.83
C PHE A 351 7.62 -6.55 0.32
N VAL A 352 7.52 -7.19 1.49
CA VAL A 352 6.77 -6.64 2.63
C VAL A 352 7.40 -5.35 3.14
N VAL A 353 8.74 -5.28 3.16
CA VAL A 353 9.47 -4.05 3.51
C VAL A 353 9.12 -2.92 2.55
N VAL A 354 9.23 -3.16 1.24
CA VAL A 354 8.95 -2.14 0.22
C VAL A 354 7.47 -1.76 0.18
N GLU A 355 6.56 -2.71 0.34
CA GLU A 355 5.11 -2.48 0.43
C GLU A 355 4.77 -1.49 1.55
N LEU A 356 5.41 -1.62 2.71
CA LEU A 356 5.23 -0.69 3.81
C LEU A 356 5.87 0.68 3.56
N LEU A 357 7.04 0.73 2.93
CA LEU A 357 7.66 2.01 2.55
C LEU A 357 6.76 2.76 1.56
N CYS A 358 6.17 2.07 0.59
CA CYS A 358 5.16 2.61 -0.30
C CYS A 358 3.94 3.14 0.48
N LEU A 359 3.42 2.37 1.44
CA LEU A 359 2.30 2.77 2.29
C LEU A 359 2.61 4.03 3.12
N GLN A 360 3.79 4.11 3.74
CA GLN A 360 4.23 5.28 4.49
C GLN A 360 4.37 6.51 3.59
N SER A 361 4.98 6.34 2.41
CA SER A 361 5.17 7.41 1.44
C SER A 361 3.84 8.00 0.96
N ILE A 362 2.87 7.16 0.56
CA ILE A 362 1.56 7.65 0.11
C ILE A 362 0.78 8.33 1.25
N MET A 363 0.88 7.80 2.48
CA MET A 363 0.27 8.42 3.66
C MET A 363 0.83 9.84 3.87
N LEU A 364 2.15 10.00 3.95
CA LEU A 364 2.77 11.30 4.18
C LEU A 364 2.48 12.29 3.05
N ARG A 365 2.61 11.87 1.77
CA ARG A 365 2.32 12.72 0.60
C ARG A 365 0.88 13.20 0.58
N ALA A 366 -0.07 12.33 0.93
CA ALA A 366 -1.48 12.70 0.96
C ALA A 366 -1.77 13.80 1.98
N TYR A 367 -1.17 13.69 3.16
CA TYR A 367 -1.37 14.66 4.22
C TYR A 367 -0.58 15.94 4.00
N GLU A 368 0.62 15.86 3.42
CA GLU A 368 1.33 17.04 2.95
C GLU A 368 0.48 17.82 1.94
N TYR A 369 -0.10 17.13 0.96
CA TYR A 369 -0.98 17.74 -0.03
C TYR A 369 -2.24 18.35 0.59
N ILE A 370 -2.87 17.69 1.57
CA ILE A 370 -4.01 18.27 2.31
C ILE A 370 -3.60 19.56 3.02
N LEU A 371 -2.44 19.58 3.66
CA LEU A 371 -1.93 20.74 4.40
C LEU A 371 -1.54 21.90 3.49
N SER A 372 -1.08 21.63 2.26
CA SER A 372 -0.69 22.65 1.30
C SER A 372 -1.86 23.16 0.44
N GLU A 373 -2.58 22.27 -0.24
CA GLU A 373 -3.50 22.62 -1.33
C GLU A 373 -4.98 22.57 -0.92
N LYS A 374 -5.34 21.70 0.03
CA LYS A 374 -6.73 21.45 0.43
C LYS A 374 -7.03 21.85 1.88
N MET A 375 -6.30 22.83 2.43
CA MET A 375 -6.46 23.19 3.84
C MET A 375 -7.90 23.68 4.11
N PRO A 376 -8.65 23.03 5.02
CA PRO A 376 -10.01 23.42 5.32
C PRO A 376 -10.08 24.82 5.96
N LYS A 377 -11.20 25.53 5.79
CA LYS A 377 -11.40 26.86 6.41
C LYS A 377 -12.13 26.80 7.76
N SER A 378 -12.94 25.78 8.01
CA SER A 378 -13.71 25.66 9.25
C SER A 378 -12.91 25.04 10.39
N ILE A 379 -13.14 25.53 11.61
CA ILE A 379 -12.45 25.07 12.83
C ILE A 379 -12.69 23.58 13.03
N ARG A 380 -13.95 23.12 12.89
CA ARG A 380 -14.30 21.70 13.04
C ARG A 380 -13.52 20.80 12.09
N ARG A 381 -13.35 21.21 10.83
CA ARG A 381 -12.66 20.39 9.84
C ARG A 381 -11.14 20.46 9.99
N LEU A 382 -10.59 21.60 10.41
CA LEU A 382 -9.19 21.72 10.81
C LEU A 382 -8.87 20.81 12.01
N ALA A 383 -9.75 20.75 13.02
CA ALA A 383 -9.60 19.86 14.15
C ALA A 383 -9.72 18.37 13.77
N GLN A 384 -10.54 18.04 12.77
CA GLN A 384 -10.59 16.69 12.21
C GLN A 384 -9.29 16.33 11.49
N VAL A 385 -8.79 17.20 10.60
CA VAL A 385 -7.53 16.99 9.88
C VAL A 385 -6.36 16.83 10.87
N LYS A 386 -6.32 17.63 11.94
CA LYS A 386 -5.33 17.48 13.02
C LYS A 386 -5.37 16.08 13.65
N ARG A 387 -6.56 15.57 13.99
CA ARG A 387 -6.70 14.23 14.58
C ARG A 387 -6.24 13.13 13.62
N GLU A 388 -6.68 13.21 12.36
CA GLU A 388 -6.26 12.25 11.33
C GLU A 388 -4.74 12.28 11.09
N LEU A 389 -4.13 13.47 11.09
CA LEU A 389 -2.67 13.65 10.97
C LEU A 389 -1.92 13.01 12.13
N LEU A 390 -2.37 13.23 13.37
CA LEU A 390 -1.74 12.64 14.55
C LEU A 390 -1.80 11.11 14.51
N GLU A 391 -2.94 10.54 14.10
CA GLU A 391 -3.04 9.09 13.88
C GLU A 391 -2.05 8.61 12.83
N VAL A 392 -1.94 9.30 11.70
CA VAL A 392 -1.01 8.92 10.61
C VAL A 392 0.45 9.04 11.03
N ILE A 393 0.82 10.08 11.76
CA ILE A 393 2.15 10.24 12.34
C ILE A 393 2.44 9.09 13.31
N GLU A 394 1.48 8.72 14.16
CA GLU A 394 1.60 7.55 15.04
C GLU A 394 1.81 6.27 14.23
N GLU A 395 1.08 6.07 13.12
CA GLU A 395 1.27 4.89 12.25
C GLU A 395 2.66 4.88 11.60
N VAL A 396 3.12 6.00 11.06
CA VAL A 396 4.45 6.09 10.43
C VAL A 396 5.55 5.79 11.45
N LEU A 397 5.39 6.22 12.70
CA LEU A 397 6.30 5.90 13.80
C LEU A 397 6.19 4.43 14.25
N ASN A 398 4.99 3.84 14.25
CA ASN A 398 4.77 2.46 14.69
C ASN A 398 5.26 1.40 13.69
N VAL A 399 5.44 1.74 12.42
CA VAL A 399 6.05 0.87 11.39
C VAL A 399 7.57 0.67 11.63
N ARG A 400 8.15 1.25 12.69
CA ARG A 400 9.58 1.15 13.03
C ARG A 400 10.03 -0.17 13.63
N VAL A 401 9.14 -1.13 13.91
CA VAL A 401 9.52 -2.24 14.77
C VAL A 401 9.47 -3.58 14.04
N TRP A 402 10.67 -4.03 13.64
CA TRP A 402 10.93 -5.27 12.90
C TRP A 402 11.78 -6.19 13.76
N GLN A 403 11.39 -7.45 13.89
CA GLN A 403 12.16 -8.41 14.69
C GLN A 403 13.54 -8.71 14.08
N PRO A 404 13.69 -8.92 12.75
CA PRO A 404 14.99 -9.19 12.16
C PRO A 404 15.81 -7.91 11.95
N ARG A 405 17.08 -7.91 12.38
CA ARG A 405 18.03 -6.80 12.15
C ARG A 405 18.16 -6.44 10.66
N THR A 406 18.13 -7.42 9.77
CA THR A 406 18.21 -7.21 8.32
C THR A 406 17.06 -6.37 7.78
N ALA A 407 15.82 -6.67 8.18
CA ALA A 407 14.65 -5.92 7.75
C ALA A 407 14.71 -4.46 8.24
N ALA A 408 15.22 -4.23 9.46
CA ALA A 408 15.44 -2.89 9.99
C ALA A 408 16.43 -2.08 9.12
N VAL A 409 17.55 -2.69 8.70
CA VAL A 409 18.53 -2.04 7.80
C VAL A 409 17.88 -1.67 6.46
N TRP A 410 17.10 -2.57 5.86
CA TRP A 410 16.42 -2.32 4.60
C TRP A 410 15.41 -1.18 4.70
N VAL A 411 14.67 -1.12 5.81
CA VAL A 411 13.68 -0.07 6.07
C VAL A 411 14.36 1.29 6.26
N GLU A 412 15.40 1.38 7.08
CA GLU A 412 16.10 2.65 7.32
C GLU A 412 16.77 3.17 6.05
N HIS A 413 17.39 2.29 5.26
CA HIS A 413 17.92 2.66 3.95
C HIS A 413 16.81 3.11 3.00
N GLY A 414 15.72 2.34 2.90
CA GLY A 414 14.59 2.65 2.03
C GLY A 414 13.89 3.97 2.40
N LYS A 415 13.77 4.30 3.69
CA LYS A 415 13.23 5.60 4.14
C LYS A 415 14.07 6.77 3.65
N LYS A 416 15.40 6.64 3.71
CA LYS A 416 16.33 7.66 3.24
C LYS A 416 16.19 7.88 1.73
N VAL A 417 16.21 6.80 0.95
CA VAL A 417 16.20 6.88 -0.52
C VAL A 417 14.84 7.31 -1.08
N ILE A 418 13.73 6.83 -0.49
CA ILE A 418 12.37 7.23 -0.91
C ILE A 418 12.01 8.65 -0.39
N GLY A 419 12.79 9.20 0.55
CA GLY A 419 12.59 10.53 1.10
C GLY A 419 11.50 10.59 2.18
N ILE A 420 11.23 9.47 2.87
CA ILE A 420 10.20 9.39 3.91
C ILE A 420 10.53 10.32 5.09
N ASP A 421 11.80 10.45 5.48
CA ASP A 421 12.20 11.31 6.60
C ASP A 421 12.03 12.80 6.30
N VAL A 422 12.26 13.19 5.03
CA VAL A 422 12.03 14.56 4.56
C VAL A 422 10.54 14.88 4.56
N LEU A 423 9.72 13.98 4.00
CA LEU A 423 8.26 14.11 4.00
C LEU A 423 7.70 14.16 5.42
N TYR A 424 8.20 13.31 6.31
CA TYR A 424 7.80 13.29 7.71
C TYR A 424 8.09 14.61 8.42
N SER A 425 9.30 15.17 8.20
CA SER A 425 9.70 16.45 8.77
C SER A 425 8.83 17.61 8.24
N SER A 426 8.56 17.63 6.93
CA SER A 426 7.66 18.60 6.29
C SER A 426 6.24 18.54 6.87
N VAL A 427 5.67 17.34 7.00
CA VAL A 427 4.33 17.16 7.58
C VAL A 427 4.29 17.60 9.04
N LYS A 428 5.33 17.31 9.83
CA LYS A 428 5.41 17.72 11.24
C LYS A 428 5.48 19.24 11.39
N GLU A 429 6.27 19.91 10.55
CA GLU A 429 6.36 21.37 10.54
C GLU A 429 5.01 21.99 10.16
N LYS A 430 4.39 21.53 9.07
CA LYS A 430 3.07 22.00 8.62
C LYS A 430 1.97 21.73 9.66
N LEU A 431 2.06 20.64 10.42
CA LEU A 431 1.17 20.37 11.55
C LEU A 431 1.31 21.43 12.65
N SER A 432 2.52 21.85 12.99
CA SER A 432 2.72 22.91 14.00
C SER A 432 2.10 24.25 13.56
N ILE A 433 2.19 24.57 12.28
CA ILE A 433 1.55 25.75 11.69
C ILE A 433 0.02 25.62 11.77
N LEU A 434 -0.52 24.44 11.47
CA LEU A 434 -1.95 24.16 11.60
C LEU A 434 -2.43 24.34 13.06
N GLU A 435 -1.66 23.88 14.04
CA GLU A 435 -1.98 24.04 15.46
C GLU A 435 -2.00 25.51 15.88
N SER A 436 -1.00 26.28 15.45
CA SER A 436 -0.94 27.73 15.66
C SER A 436 -2.17 28.43 15.05
N ARG A 437 -2.52 28.10 13.80
CA ARG A 437 -3.69 28.65 13.12
C ARG A 437 -5.00 28.29 13.82
N LEU A 438 -5.15 27.05 14.27
CA LEU A 438 -6.31 26.61 15.04
C LEU A 438 -6.46 27.44 16.32
N ARG A 439 -5.35 27.64 17.06
CA ARG A 439 -5.34 28.47 18.27
C ARG A 439 -5.78 29.90 17.97
N THR A 440 -5.21 30.53 16.95
CA THR A 440 -5.60 31.90 16.55
C THR A 440 -7.08 32.00 16.17
N LEU A 441 -7.63 31.00 15.47
CA LEU A 441 -9.05 30.98 15.11
C LEU A 441 -9.95 30.79 16.35
N TYR A 442 -9.56 29.94 17.29
CA TYR A 442 -10.26 29.80 18.58
C TYR A 442 -10.21 31.08 19.40
N ASP A 443 -9.04 31.71 19.51
CA ASP A 443 -8.85 32.96 20.24
C ASP A 443 -9.68 34.10 19.60
N HIS A 444 -9.72 34.17 18.26
CA HIS A 444 -10.55 35.14 17.55
C HIS A 444 -12.05 34.89 17.76
N ALA A 445 -12.49 33.63 17.68
CA ALA A 445 -13.88 33.26 17.93
C ALA A 445 -14.29 33.57 19.38
N LEU A 446 -13.41 33.28 20.35
CA LEU A 446 -13.66 33.55 21.77
C LEU A 446 -13.67 35.05 22.07
N ASN A 447 -12.70 35.82 21.56
CA ASN A 447 -12.67 37.27 21.72
C ASN A 447 -13.90 37.94 21.13
N THR A 448 -14.36 37.45 19.98
CA THR A 448 -15.53 38.05 19.35
C THR A 448 -16.84 37.61 20.01
N LEU A 449 -16.91 36.38 20.55
CA LEU A 449 -18.00 35.98 21.44
C LEU A 449 -18.04 36.85 22.70
N MET A 450 -16.87 37.12 23.29
CA MET A 450 -16.74 38.04 24.43
C MET A 450 -17.20 39.45 24.07
N LEU A 451 -16.84 39.97 22.89
CA LEU A 451 -17.34 41.26 22.40
C LEU A 451 -18.86 41.25 22.22
N ALA A 452 -19.42 40.19 21.62
CA ALA A 452 -20.87 40.05 21.44
C ALA A 452 -21.61 39.97 22.78
N LEU A 453 -21.06 39.23 23.74
CA LEU A 453 -21.59 39.13 25.10
C LEU A 453 -21.49 40.49 25.82
N THR A 454 -20.37 41.21 25.66
CA THR A 454 -20.17 42.53 26.25
C THR A 454 -21.15 43.54 25.67
N LEU A 455 -21.39 43.52 24.35
CA LEU A 455 -22.43 44.34 23.72
C LEU A 455 -23.82 43.95 24.23
N PHE A 456 -24.13 42.65 24.30
CA PHE A 456 -25.41 42.16 24.78
C PHE A 456 -25.69 42.53 26.23
N LEU A 457 -24.69 42.52 27.11
CA LEU A 457 -24.81 42.91 28.51
C LEU A 457 -24.74 44.43 28.73
N GLY A 458 -23.97 45.15 27.91
CA GLY A 458 -23.78 46.60 28.02
C GLY A 458 -24.93 47.41 27.41
N ILE A 459 -25.55 46.94 26.33
CA ILE A 459 -26.69 47.59 25.68
C ILE A 459 -27.86 47.81 26.67
N PRO A 460 -28.31 46.81 27.47
CA PRO A 460 -29.33 46.99 28.49
C PRO A 460 -29.00 48.07 29.52
N GLN A 461 -27.73 48.21 29.93
CA GLN A 461 -27.31 49.22 30.90
C GLN A 461 -27.41 50.64 30.32
N VAL A 462 -27.03 50.81 29.05
CA VAL A 462 -27.21 52.08 28.32
C VAL A 462 -28.70 52.37 28.11
N ILE A 463 -29.51 51.34 27.84
CA ILE A 463 -30.97 51.46 27.69
C ILE A 463 -31.62 51.91 29.01
N GLU A 464 -31.24 51.32 30.15
CA GLU A 464 -31.74 51.73 31.47
C GLU A 464 -31.44 53.21 31.75
N LEU A 465 -30.24 53.66 31.39
CA LEU A 465 -29.85 55.07 31.51
C LEU A 465 -30.73 55.98 30.64
N LEU A 466 -30.93 55.62 29.36
CA LEU A 466 -31.74 56.42 28.42
C LEU A 466 -33.23 56.46 28.77
N LEU A 467 -33.78 55.39 29.36
CA LEU A 467 -35.16 55.37 29.86
C LEU A 467 -35.38 56.40 30.98
N ARG A 468 -34.36 56.64 31.83
CA ARG A 468 -34.42 57.70 32.84
C ARG A 468 -34.47 59.12 32.24
N PHE A 469 -34.13 59.29 30.96
CA PHE A 469 -34.16 60.58 30.24
C PHE A 469 -35.43 60.82 29.40
N GLY A 470 -36.43 59.92 29.42
CA GLY A 470 -37.78 60.22 28.90
C GLY A 470 -37.97 60.10 27.37
N ILE A 471 -37.23 59.23 26.70
CA ILE A 471 -37.36 58.99 25.24
C ILE A 471 -38.63 58.19 24.90
N SER A 472 -39.27 58.48 23.75
CA SER A 472 -40.55 57.88 23.34
C SER A 472 -40.49 56.38 23.02
N SER A 473 -41.58 55.67 23.29
CA SER A 473 -41.72 54.21 23.16
C SER A 473 -41.61 53.66 21.73
N VAL A 474 -41.76 54.50 20.70
CA VAL A 474 -41.65 54.09 19.29
C VAL A 474 -40.19 54.00 18.84
N VAL A 475 -39.34 54.92 19.30
CA VAL A 475 -37.89 54.88 19.05
C VAL A 475 -37.24 53.70 19.77
N TRP A 476 -37.82 53.27 20.88
CA TRP A 476 -37.42 52.08 21.63
C TRP A 476 -37.61 50.78 20.84
N LEU A 477 -38.78 50.61 20.23
CA LEU A 477 -39.15 49.35 19.55
C LEU A 477 -38.30 49.12 18.29
N SER A 478 -37.98 50.19 17.57
CA SER A 478 -37.09 50.13 16.41
C SER A 478 -35.65 49.79 16.80
N LEU A 479 -35.12 50.33 17.91
CA LEU A 479 -33.76 50.05 18.37
C LEU A 479 -33.59 48.58 18.79
N VAL A 480 -34.56 48.04 19.53
CA VAL A 480 -34.56 46.62 19.96
C VAL A 480 -34.60 45.68 18.76
N VAL A 481 -35.43 45.99 17.76
CA VAL A 481 -35.52 45.19 16.53
C VAL A 481 -34.19 45.22 15.75
N VAL A 482 -33.55 46.39 15.61
CA VAL A 482 -32.25 46.50 14.92
C VAL A 482 -31.17 45.69 15.64
N ILE A 483 -31.12 45.76 16.98
CA ILE A 483 -30.15 45.01 17.79
C ILE A 483 -30.41 43.51 17.69
N PHE A 484 -31.67 43.09 17.72
CA PHE A 484 -32.05 41.68 17.56
C PHE A 484 -31.70 41.14 16.17
N VAL A 485 -31.97 41.90 15.11
CA VAL A 485 -31.61 41.54 13.73
C VAL A 485 -30.09 41.43 13.57
N MET A 486 -29.32 42.38 14.13
CA MET A 486 -27.86 42.32 14.14
C MET A 486 -27.34 41.10 14.90
N MET A 487 -27.99 40.73 16.02
CA MET A 487 -27.66 39.52 16.78
C MET A 487 -27.92 38.25 15.97
N VAL A 488 -29.05 38.15 15.29
CA VAL A 488 -29.38 36.99 14.44
C VAL A 488 -28.41 36.87 13.27
N ILE A 489 -28.05 37.99 12.62
CA ILE A 489 -27.07 38.01 11.53
C ILE A 489 -25.68 37.58 12.04
N ALA A 490 -25.26 38.07 13.21
CA ALA A 490 -24.01 37.65 13.84
C ALA A 490 -24.03 36.14 14.12
N ILE A 491 -25.07 35.62 14.78
CA ILE A 491 -25.20 34.18 15.09
C ILE A 491 -25.21 33.33 13.81
N ALA A 492 -25.92 33.75 12.76
CA ALA A 492 -25.97 33.04 11.49
C ALA A 492 -24.61 33.05 10.75
N TYR A 493 -23.88 34.16 10.82
CA TYR A 493 -22.51 34.25 10.33
C TYR A 493 -21.56 33.33 11.13
N TYR A 494 -21.74 33.25 12.45
CA TYR A 494 -20.97 32.37 13.35
C TYR A 494 -21.19 30.89 13.10
N ALA A 495 -22.43 30.47 12.86
CA ALA A 495 -22.76 29.10 12.50
C ALA A 495 -22.09 28.62 11.21
N LYS A 496 -21.60 29.55 10.37
CA LYS A 496 -20.89 29.26 9.12
C LYS A 496 -19.36 29.13 9.31
N ILE A 497 -18.80 29.69 10.39
CA ILE A 497 -17.35 29.69 10.69
C ILE A 497 -16.97 28.49 11.60
N LEU A 498 -17.82 28.18 12.58
CA LEU A 498 -17.74 26.98 13.42
C LEU A 498 -17.89 25.69 12.59
#